data_AF-A0A969YI49-F1
#
_entry.id   AF-A0A969YI49-F1
#
_cell.length_a   1.000
_cell.length_b   1.000
_cell.length_c   1.000
_cell.angle_alpha   90.00
_cell.angle_beta   90.00
_cell.angle_gamma   90.00
#
_symmetry.space_group_name_H-M   'P 1'
#
loop_
_entity.id
_entity.type
_entity.pdbx_description
1 polymer ?
#
loop_
_entity_poly.entity_id
_entity_poly.type
_entity_poly.pdbx_seq_one_letter_code
_entity_poly.pdbx_strand_id
1 'polypeptide(L)'
;MYKLTKEEQETTRNWCAADSMAIIDTADPAVIRKLDRLVEQYPDVYQCTRVDSTCFAKMYTLPVPFIRFSKPASAAQSEARRRNAILARQTL
;
A
#
# COMPACT_ATOMS: atom_id res chain seq x y z
N MET A 1 -2.07 16.11 18.32
CA MET A 1 -1.79 15.60 16.96
C MET A 1 -3.06 14.94 16.45
N TYR A 2 -3.61 15.39 15.32
CA TYR A 2 -4.83 14.81 14.74
C TYR A 2 -4.56 13.37 14.32
N LYS A 3 -5.46 12.44 14.68
CA LYS A 3 -5.36 11.03 14.28
C LYS A 3 -6.46 10.76 13.28
N LEU A 4 -6.07 10.44 12.04
CA LEU A 4 -7.01 10.12 10.99
C LEU A 4 -7.94 8.97 11.39
N THR A 5 -9.23 9.12 11.10
CA THR A 5 -10.23 8.04 11.16
C THR A 5 -9.89 6.94 10.14
N LYS A 6 -10.65 5.85 10.13
CA LYS A 6 -10.42 4.77 9.16
C LYS A 6 -10.86 5.15 7.76
N GLU A 7 -11.87 5.99 7.68
CA GLU A 7 -12.42 6.56 6.46
C GLU A 7 -11.46 7.58 5.85
N GLU A 8 -10.80 8.40 6.68
CA GLU A 8 -9.77 9.36 6.23
C GLU A 8 -8.47 8.70 5.76
N GLN A 9 -8.24 7.42 6.09
CA GLN A 9 -7.08 6.63 5.64
C GLN A 9 -7.31 6.02 4.24
N GLU A 10 -7.85 6.81 3.32
CA GLU A 10 -8.11 6.35 1.95
C GLU A 10 -6.81 5.97 1.22
N THR A 11 -6.92 5.02 0.31
CA THR A 11 -5.87 4.71 -0.67
C THR A 11 -6.51 4.59 -2.05
N THR A 12 -6.12 5.46 -2.97
CA THR A 12 -6.52 5.39 -4.37
C THR A 12 -5.38 4.83 -5.21
N ARG A 13 -5.74 4.11 -6.28
CA ARG A 13 -4.78 3.53 -7.24
C ARG A 13 -5.29 3.85 -8.63
N ASN A 14 -4.58 4.70 -9.35
CA ASN A 14 -5.04 5.24 -10.62
C ASN A 14 -4.03 4.97 -11.74
N TRP A 15 -4.52 4.48 -12.88
CA TRP A 15 -3.80 4.34 -14.14
C TRP A 15 -4.81 4.19 -15.28
N CYS A 16 -4.43 4.56 -16.50
CA CYS A 16 -5.18 4.26 -17.72
C CYS A 16 -4.49 3.19 -18.57
N ALA A 17 -5.16 2.71 -19.62
CA ALA A 17 -4.63 1.64 -20.48
C ALA A 17 -3.36 2.04 -21.27
N ALA A 18 -3.12 3.35 -21.44
CA ALA A 18 -1.92 3.86 -22.10
C ALA A 18 -0.74 4.09 -21.13
N ASP A 19 -0.98 4.08 -19.82
CA ASP A 19 0.04 4.37 -18.82
C ASP A 19 0.89 3.13 -18.53
N SER A 20 2.21 3.30 -18.49
CA SER A 20 3.14 2.29 -17.97
C SER A 20 3.30 2.35 -16.45
N MET A 21 2.93 3.49 -15.83
CA MET A 21 3.07 3.77 -14.40
C MET A 21 1.70 4.06 -13.78
N ALA A 22 1.47 3.54 -12.59
CA ALA A 22 0.32 3.86 -11.76
C ALA A 22 0.68 4.92 -10.71
N ILE A 23 -0.33 5.70 -10.33
CA ILE A 23 -0.27 6.66 -9.23
C ILE A 23 -1.01 6.07 -8.03
N ILE A 24 -0.36 6.08 -6.88
CA ILE A 24 -0.94 5.67 -5.59
C ILE A 24 -0.98 6.89 -4.70
N ASP A 25 -2.17 7.34 -4.31
CA ASP A 25 -2.34 8.38 -3.31
C ASP A 25 -2.92 7.73 -2.05
N THR A 26 -2.26 7.94 -0.90
CA THR A 26 -2.61 7.24 0.33
C THR A 26 -2.38 8.09 1.56
N ALA A 27 -3.38 8.08 2.44
CA ALA A 27 -3.28 8.54 3.82
C ALA A 27 -3.20 7.38 4.83
N ASP A 28 -3.27 6.12 4.38
CA ASP A 28 -3.08 4.94 5.25
C ASP A 28 -1.60 4.84 5.71
N PRO A 29 -1.30 4.98 7.02
CA PRO A 29 0.07 4.91 7.53
C PRO A 29 0.76 3.57 7.29
N ALA A 30 0.01 2.46 7.23
CA ALA A 30 0.58 1.13 6.95
C ALA A 30 1.02 1.00 5.50
N VAL A 31 0.24 1.54 4.56
CA VAL A 31 0.59 1.59 3.14
C VAL A 31 1.78 2.53 2.93
N ILE A 32 1.77 3.72 3.56
CA ILE A 32 2.89 4.67 3.53
C ILE A 32 4.20 4.00 3.97
N ARG A 33 4.23 3.35 5.15
CA ARG A 33 5.46 2.68 5.62
C ARG A 33 5.97 1.60 4.66
N LYS A 34 5.05 0.89 4.00
CA LYS A 34 5.41 -0.13 3.03
C LYS A 34 6.01 0.49 1.77
N LEU A 35 5.40 1.55 1.24
CA LEU A 35 5.87 2.23 0.04
C LEU A 35 7.17 3.00 0.31
N ASP A 36 7.32 3.66 1.45
CA ASP A 36 8.58 4.30 1.88
C ASP A 36 9.74 3.29 1.88
N ARG A 37 9.54 2.08 2.42
CA ARG A 37 10.56 1.02 2.38
C ARG A 37 10.86 0.55 0.95
N LEU A 38 9.86 0.49 0.07
CA LEU A 38 10.07 0.11 -1.32
C LEU A 38 10.82 1.19 -2.11
N VAL A 39 10.55 2.47 -1.83
CA VAL A 39 11.30 3.60 -2.38
C VAL A 39 12.75 3.57 -1.90
N GLU A 40 13.00 3.27 -0.63
CA GLU A 40 14.36 3.13 -0.09
C GLU A 40 15.14 1.97 -0.73
N GLN A 41 14.49 0.83 -0.93
CA GLN A 41 15.13 -0.38 -1.48
C GLN A 41 15.27 -0.36 -3.00
N TYR A 42 14.33 0.27 -3.70
CA TYR A 42 14.23 0.25 -5.17
C TYR A 42 13.79 1.63 -5.72
N PRO A 43 14.59 2.69 -5.51
CA PRO A 43 14.22 4.07 -5.84
C PRO A 43 14.00 4.31 -7.35
N ASP A 44 14.64 3.48 -8.18
CA ASP A 44 14.51 3.47 -9.64
C ASP A 44 13.19 2.86 -10.12
N VAL A 45 12.46 2.17 -9.25
CA VAL A 45 11.17 1.53 -9.57
C VAL A 45 10.00 2.17 -8.83
N TYR A 46 10.20 2.55 -7.56
CA TYR A 46 9.19 3.22 -6.74
C TYR A 46 9.66 4.63 -6.41
N GLN A 47 8.81 5.62 -6.68
CA GLN A 47 9.13 7.02 -6.40
C GLN A 47 8.03 7.65 -5.54
N CYS A 48 8.41 8.39 -4.51
CA CYS A 48 7.49 9.28 -3.80
C CYS A 48 7.49 10.63 -4.52
N THR A 49 6.37 10.98 -5.13
CA THR A 49 6.25 12.17 -5.99
C THR A 49 5.65 13.36 -5.25
N ARG A 50 4.94 13.14 -4.13
CA ARG A 50 4.41 14.20 -3.28
C ARG A 50 4.31 13.74 -1.83
N VAL A 51 4.59 14.66 -0.91
CA VAL A 51 4.31 14.53 0.53
C VAL A 51 3.40 15.68 0.92
N ASP A 52 2.23 15.38 1.48
CA ASP A 52 1.29 16.36 1.99
C ASP A 52 1.17 16.23 3.52
N SER A 53 1.83 17.15 4.22
CA SER A 53 1.84 17.16 5.69
C SER A 53 0.51 17.61 6.30
N THR A 54 -0.35 18.29 5.53
CA THR A 54 -1.62 18.82 6.03
C THR A 54 -2.66 17.71 6.12
N CYS A 55 -2.74 16.86 5.10
CA CYS A 55 -3.65 15.70 5.07
C CYS A 55 -2.98 14.37 5.44
N PHE A 56 -1.72 14.40 5.89
CA PHE A 56 -0.92 13.21 6.24
C PHE A 56 -0.88 12.15 5.12
N ALA A 57 -0.89 12.61 3.86
CA ALA A 57 -0.93 11.74 2.68
C ALA A 57 0.37 11.82 1.87
N LYS A 58 0.62 10.78 1.09
CA LYS A 58 1.74 10.73 0.15
C LYS A 58 1.29 10.15 -1.19
N MET A 59 1.84 10.69 -2.26
CA MET A 59 1.68 10.16 -3.61
C MET A 59 2.93 9.42 -4.04
N TYR A 60 2.73 8.29 -4.69
CA TYR A 60 3.78 7.44 -5.23
C TYR A 60 3.50 7.05 -6.67
N THR A 61 4.57 6.75 -7.41
CA THR A 61 4.49 6.13 -8.73
C THR A 61 5.22 4.79 -8.74
N LEU A 62 4.67 3.83 -9.49
CA LEU A 62 5.25 2.50 -9.70
C LEU A 62 4.74 1.90 -11.02
N PRO A 63 5.41 0.88 -11.59
CA PRO A 63 4.92 0.21 -12.79
C PRO A 63 3.56 -0.46 -12.60
N VAL A 64 2.66 -0.29 -13.56
CA VAL A 64 1.31 -0.93 -13.58
C VAL A 64 1.38 -2.45 -13.38
N PRO A 65 2.33 -3.21 -13.98
CA PRO A 65 2.42 -4.66 -13.80
C PRO A 65 2.59 -5.14 -12.34
N PHE A 66 2.98 -4.25 -11.42
CA PHE A 66 3.11 -4.58 -10.00
C PHE A 66 1.78 -4.54 -9.25
N ILE A 67 0.74 -3.96 -9.85
CA ILE A 67 -0.62 -3.96 -9.32
C ILE A 67 -1.29 -5.27 -9.72
N ARG A 68 -1.75 -6.03 -8.71
CA ARG A 68 -2.40 -7.32 -8.93
C ARG A 68 -3.85 -7.29 -8.49
N PHE A 69 -4.73 -7.75 -9.37
CA PHE A 69 -6.07 -8.22 -9.01
C PHE A 69 -5.98 -9.70 -8.68
N SER A 70 -6.62 -10.12 -7.59
CA SER A 70 -6.61 -11.52 -7.18
C SER A 70 -8.03 -11.99 -6.91
N LYS A 71 -8.27 -13.29 -7.14
CA LYS A 71 -9.52 -13.93 -6.77
C LYS A 71 -9.67 -13.88 -5.24
N PRO A 72 -10.90 -13.82 -4.72
CA PRO A 72 -11.14 -13.98 -3.28
C PRO A 72 -10.46 -15.26 -2.77
N ALA A 73 -9.88 -15.18 -1.58
CA ALA A 73 -9.28 -16.35 -0.95
C ALA A 73 -10.39 -17.37 -0.60
N SER A 74 -10.11 -18.66 -0.79
CA SER A 74 -11.01 -19.70 -0.28
C SER A 74 -11.07 -19.67 1.25
N ALA A 75 -12.07 -20.32 1.85
CA ALA A 75 -12.19 -20.44 3.30
C ALA A 75 -10.91 -21.02 3.92
N ALA A 76 -10.41 -22.13 3.36
CA ALA A 76 -9.17 -22.77 3.80
C ALA A 76 -7.94 -21.83 3.73
N GLN A 77 -7.82 -21.06 2.64
CA GLN A 77 -6.73 -20.07 2.50
C GLN A 77 -6.84 -18.94 3.52
N SER A 78 -8.06 -18.48 3.80
CA SER A 78 -8.32 -17.43 4.79
C SER A 78 -7.97 -17.89 6.21
N GLU A 79 -8.32 -19.12 6.57
CA GLU A 79 -7.94 -19.71 7.86
C GLU A 79 -6.43 -19.87 8.01
N ALA A 80 -5.75 -20.36 6.96
CA ALA A 80 -4.30 -20.48 6.96
C ALA A 80 -3.62 -19.11 7.15
N ARG A 81 -4.11 -18.06 6.48
CA ARG A 81 -3.61 -16.68 6.67
C ARG A 81 -3.81 -16.18 8.10
N ARG A 82 -4.98 -16.44 8.71
CA ARG A 82 -5.25 -16.08 10.11
C ARG A 82 -4.29 -16.81 11.06
N ARG A 83 -4.11 -18.12 10.90
CA ARG A 83 -3.16 -18.93 11.68
C ARG A 83 -1.73 -18.39 11.57
N ASN A 84 -1.25 -18.14 10.35
CA ASN A 84 0.09 -17.62 10.13
C ASN A 84 0.28 -16.23 10.76
N ALA A 85 -0.73 -15.35 10.69
CA ALA A 85 -0.67 -14.04 11.32
C ALA A 85 -0.62 -14.10 12.85
N ILE A 86 -1.26 -15.10 13.47
CA ILE A 86 -1.17 -15.34 14.92
C ILE A 86 0.23 -15.84 15.29
N LEU A 87 0.75 -16.83 14.56
CA LEU A 87 2.09 -17.39 14.80
C LEU A 87 3.17 -16.31 14.68
N ALA A 88 3.12 -15.48 13.64
CA ALA A 88 4.08 -14.40 13.43
C ALA A 88 4.09 -13.34 14.56
N ARG A 89 2.99 -13.23 15.33
CA ARG A 89 2.91 -12.33 16.49
C ARG A 89 3.44 -12.95 17.79
N GLN A 90 3.56 -14.28 17.85
CA GLN A 90 4.07 -15.02 19.02
C GLN A 90 5.59 -15.25 18.95
N THR A 91 6.19 -15.09 17.78
CA THR A 91 7.64 -15.26 17.54
C THR A 91 8.44 -13.96 17.61
N LEU A 92 7.86 -12.89 18.17
CA LEU A 92 8.50 -11.60 18.47
C LEU A 92 8.49 -11.38 19.98
#